data_AF-A0A848WM39-F1
#
_entry.id   AF-A0A848WM39-F1
#
_cell.length_a   1.000
_cell.length_b   1.000
_cell.length_c   1.000
_cell.angle_alpha   90.00
_cell.angle_beta   90.00
_cell.angle_gamma   90.00
#
_symmetry.space_group_name_H-M   'P 1'
#
loop_
_entity.id
_entity.type
_entity.pdbx_description
1 polymer ?
#
loop_
_entity_poly.entity_id
_entity_poly.type
_entity_poly.pdbx_seq_one_letter_code
_entity_poly.pdbx_strand_id
1 'polypeptide(L)' 'MNPLYDRLFGRHAGQDTPFLQFAGGGILSHCGFVRRAAQIAGALTAAGLTPGDRLAAQVEKSSEALA' A
#
# COMPACT_ATOMS: atom_id res chain seq x y z
N MET A 1 -10.72 13.58 1.16
CA MET A 1 -10.06 13.10 -0.08
C MET A 1 -8.59 12.93 0.24
N ASN A 2 -7.98 11.82 -0.17
CA ASN A 2 -6.54 11.57 -0.05
C ASN A 2 -5.94 11.63 -1.47
N PRO A 3 -5.51 12.81 -1.96
CA PRO A 3 -5.26 13.02 -3.38
C PRO A 3 -4.17 12.12 -3.96
N LEU A 4 -3.15 11.77 -3.16
CA LEU A 4 -2.09 10.85 -3.56
C LEU A 4 -2.67 9.45 -3.76
N TYR A 5 -3.28 8.90 -2.70
CA TYR A 5 -3.84 7.55 -2.75
C TYR A 5 -4.90 7.42 -3.84
N ASP A 6 -5.87 8.33 -3.87
CA ASP A 6 -7.03 8.26 -4.76
C ASP A 6 -6.60 8.25 -6.24
N ARG A 7 -5.58 9.05 -6.59
CA ARG A 7 -5.10 9.18 -7.98
C ARG A 7 -4.11 8.10 -8.38
N LEU A 8 -3.24 7.65 -7.48
CA LEU A 8 -2.19 6.70 -7.82
C LEU A 8 -2.61 5.24 -7.64
N PHE A 9 -3.39 4.94 -6.61
CA PHE A 9 -3.71 3.56 -6.21
C PHE A 9 -5.21 3.27 -6.21
N GLY A 10 -6.02 4.19 -5.66
CA GLY A 10 -7.47 4.02 -5.52
C GLY A 10 -8.18 3.76 -6.84
N ARG A 11 -7.73 4.40 -7.93
CA ARG A 11 -8.29 4.19 -9.28
C ARG A 11 -8.11 2.75 -9.83
N HIS A 12 -7.22 1.97 -9.22
CA HIS A 12 -6.92 0.59 -9.61
C HIS A 12 -7.54 -0.45 -8.66
N ALA A 13 -8.43 -0.03 -7.75
CA ALA A 13 -9.14 -0.94 -6.86
C ALA A 13 -9.91 -2.02 -7.66
N GLY A 14 -9.73 -3.28 -7.28
CA GLY A 14 -10.34 -4.43 -7.95
C GLY A 14 -9.72 -4.82 -9.30
N GLN A 15 -8.65 -4.15 -9.75
CA GLN A 15 -7.96 -4.53 -10.98
C GLN A 15 -6.86 -5.56 -10.70
N ASP A 16 -6.90 -6.69 -11.41
CA ASP A 16 -5.86 -7.74 -11.33
C ASP A 16 -4.67 -7.49 -12.28
N THR A 17 -4.52 -6.27 -12.78
CA THR A 17 -3.38 -5.89 -13.62
C THR A 17 -2.06 -5.97 -12.85
N PRO A 18 -0.95 -6.41 -13.48
CA PRO A 18 0.37 -6.43 -12.86
C PRO A 18 0.78 -5.06 -12.30
N PHE A 19 1.27 -5.01 -11.06
CA PHE A 19 1.77 -3.79 -10.42
C PHE A 19 3.25 -3.91 -10.06
N LEU A 20 3.62 -4.82 -9.14
CA LEU A 20 5.02 -5.09 -8.81
C LEU A 20 5.48 -6.38 -9.46
N GLN A 21 6.66 -6.35 -10.06
CA GLN A 21 7.34 -7.53 -10.59
C GLN A 21 8.56 -7.81 -9.71
N PHE A 22 8.61 -9.00 -9.13
CA PHE A 22 9.70 -9.42 -8.26
C PHE A 22 10.84 -10.04 -9.08
N ALA A 23 12.07 -9.91 -8.60
CA ALA A 23 13.25 -10.48 -9.26
C ALA A 23 13.15 -12.02 -9.44
N GLY A 24 12.39 -12.70 -8.59
CA GLY A 24 12.09 -14.14 -8.71
C GLY A 24 10.95 -14.49 -9.66
N GLY A 25 10.42 -13.53 -10.43
CA GLY A 25 9.35 -13.74 -11.43
C GLY A 25 7.92 -13.65 -10.88
N GLY A 26 7.74 -13.45 -9.58
CA GLY A 26 6.41 -13.22 -8.99
C GLY A 26 5.83 -11.86 -9.41
N ILE A 27 4.50 -11.77 -9.43
CA ILE A 27 3.77 -10.53 -9.68
C ILE A 27 2.81 -10.26 -8.53
N LEU A 28 2.82 -9.02 -8.02
CA LEU A 28 1.74 -8.49 -7.19
C LEU A 28 0.81 -7.64 -8.06
N SER A 29 -0.49 -7.93 -8.04
CA SER A 29 -1.49 -7.14 -8.76
C SER A 29 -1.82 -5.83 -8.05
N HIS A 30 -2.43 -4.88 -8.75
CA HIS A 30 -2.93 -3.65 -8.14
C HIS A 30 -3.96 -3.93 -7.03
N CYS A 31 -4.91 -4.84 -7.30
CA CYS A 31 -5.87 -5.36 -6.31
C CYS A 31 -5.17 -5.88 -5.05
N GLY A 32 -4.15 -6.74 -5.22
CA GLY A 32 -3.39 -7.29 -4.10
C GLY A 32 -2.66 -6.22 -3.30
N PHE A 33 -2.03 -5.27 -3.98
CA PHE A 33 -1.33 -4.16 -3.35
C PHE A 33 -2.27 -3.23 -2.57
N VAL A 34 -3.38 -2.80 -3.17
CA VAL A 34 -4.38 -1.94 -2.52
C VAL A 34 -4.99 -2.60 -1.28
N ARG A 35 -5.27 -3.92 -1.35
CA ARG A 35 -5.74 -4.68 -0.19
C ARG A 35 -4.71 -4.70 0.94
N ARG A 36 -3.42 -4.88 0.61
CA ARG A 36 -2.35 -4.90 1.60
C ARG A 36 -2.16 -3.51 2.25
N ALA A 37 -2.15 -2.45 1.46
CA ALA A 37 -2.09 -1.07 1.95
C ALA A 37 -3.25 -0.76 2.91
N ALA A 38 -4.48 -1.19 2.57
CA ALA A 38 -5.64 -1.01 3.43
C ALA A 38 -5.52 -1.74 4.78
N GLN A 39 -4.93 -2.96 4.80
CA GLN A 39 -4.68 -3.69 6.04
C GLN A 39 -3.67 -2.97 6.94
N ILE A 40 -2.58 -2.48 6.35
CA ILE A 40 -1.54 -1.72 7.08
C ILE A 40 -2.13 -0.42 7.62
N ALA A 41 -2.87 0.33 6.79
CA ALA A 41 -3.55 1.55 7.21
C ALA A 41 -4.50 1.30 8.38
N GLY A 42 -5.30 0.22 8.34
CA GLY A 42 -6.18 -0.18 9.44
C GLY A 42 -5.41 -0.46 10.73
N ALA A 43 -4.27 -1.17 10.65
CA ALA A 43 -3.42 -1.43 11.82
C ALA A 43 -2.80 -0.15 12.40
N LEU A 44 -2.33 0.76 11.54
CA LEU A 44 -1.78 2.05 11.97
C LEU A 44 -2.84 2.94 12.63
N THR A 45 -4.05 2.98 12.08
CA THR A 45 -5.18 3.69 12.71
C THR A 45 -5.55 3.07 14.06
N ALA A 46 -5.56 1.74 14.17
CA ALA A 46 -5.81 1.05 15.44
C ALA A 46 -4.70 1.31 16.48
N ALA A 47 -3.47 1.55 16.03
CA ALA A 47 -2.34 1.98 16.87
C ALA A 47 -2.38 3.48 17.25
N GLY A 48 -3.41 4.22 16.82
CA GLY A 48 -3.63 5.61 17.19
C GLY A 48 -3.06 6.65 16.23
N LEU A 49 -2.58 6.25 15.04
CA LEU A 49 -2.10 7.20 14.04
C LEU A 49 -3.26 8.02 13.47
N THR A 50 -3.11 9.35 13.46
CA THR A 50 -4.12 10.29 12.97
C THR A 50 -3.63 11.16 11.80
N PRO A 51 -4.53 11.80 11.03
CA PRO A 51 -4.13 12.69 9.96
C PRO A 51 -3.24 13.84 10.45
N GLY A 52 -2.05 13.98 9.86
CA GLY A 52 -1.05 15.00 10.24
C GLY A 52 0.09 14.46 11.12
N ASP A 53 -0.07 13.26 11.67
CA ASP A 53 1.02 12.57 12.35
C ASP A 53 2.11 12.12 11.38
N ARG A 54 3.33 11.97 11.92
CA ARG A 54 4.47 11.46 11.17
C ARG A 54 4.65 9.99 11.53
N LEU A 55 4.83 9.16 10.51
CA LEU A 55 5.26 7.77 10.65
C LEU A 55 6.74 7.69 10.25
N ALA A 56 7.61 7.31 11.19
CA ALA A 56 8.98 6.95 10.88
C ALA A 56 9.06 5.45 10.63
N ALA A 57 9.65 5.04 9.51
CA ALA A 57 9.81 3.64 9.14
C ALA A 57 11.27 3.37 8.73
N GLN A 58 11.95 2.53 9.50
CA GLN A 58 13.24 1.93 9.13
C GLN A 58 13.01 0.44 8.92
N VAL A 59 12.86 0.06 7.65
CA VAL A 59 12.51 -1.31 7.25
C VAL A 59 13.31 -1.68 6.00
N GLU A 60 13.54 -2.97 5.82
CA GLU A 60 14.14 -3.49 4.60
C GLU A 60 13.23 -3.31 3.37
N LYS A 61 13.83 -3.30 2.18
CA LYS A 61 13.08 -3.16 0.93
C LYS A 61 12.14 -4.36 0.72
N SER A 62 10.84 -4.09 0.68
CA SER A 62 9.80 -5.08 0.42
C SER A 62 8.57 -4.44 -0.22
N SER A 63 7.63 -5.26 -0.70
CA SER A 63 6.31 -4.79 -1.15
C SER A 63 5.52 -4.12 -0.02
N GLU A 64 5.65 -4.65 1.19
CA GLU A 64 5.01 -4.17 2.41
C GLU A 64 5.57 -2.84 2.88
N ALA A 65 6.87 -2.59 2.67
CA ALA A 65 7.47 -1.29 2.96
C ALA A 65 6.96 -0.18 2.02
N LEU A 66 6.43 -0.54 0.85
CA LEU A 66 5.82 0.39 -0.11
C LEU A 66 4.30 0.55 0.09
N ALA A 67 3.62 -0.49 0.59
CA ALA A 67 2.17 -0.57 0.74
C ALA A 67 1.66 0.20 1.96
#